data_AF-A0A946B3H3-F1
#
_entry.id   AF-A0A946B3H3-F1
#
_cell.length_a   1.000
_cell.length_b   1.000
_cell.length_c   1.000
_cell.angle_alpha   90.00
_cell.angle_beta   90.00
_cell.angle_gamma   90.00
#
_symmetry.space_group_name_H-M   'P 1'
#
loop_
_entity.id
_entity.type
_entity.pdbx_description
1 polymer ?
#
loop_
_entity_poly.entity_id
_entity_poly.type
_entity_poly.pdbx_seq_one_letter_code
_entity_poly.pdbx_strand_id
1 'polypeptide(L)'
;SGSLGAQPEIWLNVAVVSPSGKTVWESGYVDANGDMADIHSLEVRAGKIEYDDQLFNLQTKFLFTNVKGTEREWYLPINIDIDQLPFIRPANVPTTILNHAPFIRMEGRSIPPLGFRNASYTVPADAMTEKGTYQMAVRLRSRAEPIYFMRFVEATPEMEEAMNSWMLDFHSYTVEFEVN
;
A
#
# COMPACT_ATOMS: atom_id res chain seq x y z
N SER A 1 -11.57 -18.57 -12.91
CA SER A 1 -10.45 -18.53 -11.98
C SER A 1 -10.21 -17.07 -11.65
N GLY A 2 -10.86 -16.54 -10.62
CA GLY A 2 -10.54 -15.20 -10.13
C GLY A 2 -9.19 -15.33 -9.43
N SER A 3 -8.16 -14.64 -9.93
CA SER A 3 -6.84 -14.65 -9.30
C SER A 3 -6.99 -14.17 -7.87
N LEU A 4 -6.74 -15.07 -6.92
CA LEU A 4 -6.62 -14.78 -5.49
C LEU A 4 -5.16 -14.40 -5.15
N GLY A 5 -4.38 -13.94 -6.14
CA GLY A 5 -3.06 -13.35 -5.93
C GLY A 5 -3.15 -12.00 -5.23
N ALA A 6 -1.99 -11.44 -4.89
CA ALA A 6 -1.91 -10.08 -4.36
C ALA A 6 -2.67 -9.13 -5.31
N GLN A 7 -3.46 -8.24 -4.73
CA GLN A 7 -4.23 -7.29 -5.51
C GLN A 7 -3.31 -6.15 -5.96
N PRO A 8 -3.54 -5.57 -7.16
CA PRO A 8 -2.81 -4.41 -7.61
C PRO A 8 -2.84 -3.29 -6.58
N GLU A 9 -1.74 -2.55 -6.51
CA GLU A 9 -1.62 -1.42 -5.61
C GLU A 9 -2.00 -0.15 -6.33
N ILE A 10 -2.93 0.59 -5.74
CA ILE A 10 -3.30 1.94 -6.15
C ILE A 10 -3.32 2.79 -4.88
N TRP A 11 -2.53 3.84 -4.85
CA TRP A 11 -2.40 4.70 -3.68
C TRP A 11 -2.13 6.15 -4.08
N LEU A 12 -2.40 7.08 -3.17
CA LEU A 12 -2.08 8.48 -3.38
C LEU A 12 -0.71 8.79 -2.79
N ASN A 13 0.16 9.44 -3.57
CA ASN A 13 1.36 10.05 -3.08
C ASN A 13 1.20 11.57 -3.11
N VAL A 14 1.45 12.20 -1.96
CA VAL A 14 1.33 13.63 -1.75
C VAL A 14 2.63 14.12 -1.11
N ALA A 15 3.29 15.06 -1.77
CA ALA A 15 4.52 15.67 -1.29
C ALA A 15 4.34 17.19 -1.19
N VAL A 16 4.80 17.77 -0.09
CA VAL A 16 4.88 19.21 0.11
C VAL A 16 6.34 19.63 -0.05
N VAL A 17 6.58 20.54 -0.98
CA VAL A 17 7.89 21.08 -1.34
C VAL A 17 7.97 22.53 -0.87
N SER A 18 9.04 22.86 -0.16
CA SER A 18 9.33 24.20 0.34
C SER A 18 9.68 25.17 -0.79
N PRO A 19 9.64 26.50 -0.53
CA PRO A 19 10.14 27.51 -1.46
C PRO A 19 11.61 27.28 -1.87
N SER A 20 12.41 26.69 -0.98
CA SER A 20 13.79 26.26 -1.23
C SER A 20 13.93 25.01 -2.13
N GLY A 21 12.82 24.39 -2.53
CA GLY A 21 12.79 23.22 -3.41
C GLY A 21 13.01 21.87 -2.69
N LYS A 22 12.95 21.84 -1.35
CA LYS A 22 13.12 20.63 -0.55
C LYS A 22 11.76 20.03 -0.21
N THR A 23 11.59 18.72 -0.37
CA THR A 23 10.42 18.01 0.19
C THR A 23 10.47 18.07 1.71
N VAL A 24 9.51 18.76 2.32
CA VAL A 24 9.42 18.95 3.78
C VAL A 24 8.47 17.96 4.44
N TRP A 25 7.54 17.40 3.68
CA TRP A 25 6.60 16.37 4.13
C TRP A 25 6.13 15.55 2.93
N GLU A 26 5.96 14.24 3.11
CA GLU A 26 5.46 13.33 2.08
C GLU A 26 4.69 12.16 2.71
N SER A 27 3.57 11.79 2.09
CA SER A 27 2.82 10.55 2.37
C SER A 27 2.66 9.74 1.09
N GLY A 28 2.55 8.42 1.18
CA GLY A 28 2.53 7.51 0.03
C GLY A 28 3.88 7.33 -0.66
N TYR A 29 4.97 7.64 0.05
CA TYR A 29 6.33 7.35 -0.41
C TYR A 29 6.63 5.85 -0.32
N VAL A 30 7.67 5.43 -1.04
CA VAL A 30 8.16 4.04 -1.02
C VAL A 30 9.52 4.00 -0.33
N ASP A 31 9.78 2.92 0.39
CA ASP A 31 11.04 2.66 1.07
C ASP A 31 12.14 2.25 0.06
N ALA A 32 13.36 1.98 0.54
CA ALA A 32 14.47 1.58 -0.33
C ALA A 32 14.22 0.27 -1.10
N ASN A 33 13.23 -0.52 -0.68
CA ASN A 33 12.81 -1.75 -1.32
C ASN A 33 11.71 -1.53 -2.37
N GLY A 34 11.07 -0.37 -2.36
CA GLY A 34 9.89 -0.10 -3.17
C GLY A 34 8.58 -0.47 -2.47
N ASP A 35 8.58 -0.83 -1.19
CA ASP A 35 7.33 -1.03 -0.44
C ASP A 35 6.80 0.30 0.07
N MET A 36 5.47 0.50 0.07
CA MET A 36 4.87 1.63 0.81
C MET A 36 5.26 1.52 2.28
N ALA A 37 5.39 2.66 2.98
CA ALA A 37 5.69 2.71 4.41
C ALA A 37 4.52 2.24 5.31
N ASP A 38 3.91 1.10 4.97
CA ASP A 38 2.86 0.41 5.71
C ASP A 38 3.43 -0.73 6.58
N ILE A 39 2.55 -1.55 7.16
CA ILE A 39 2.94 -2.66 8.04
C ILE A 39 3.71 -3.78 7.31
N HIS A 40 3.77 -3.81 5.98
CA HIS A 40 4.48 -4.79 5.18
C HIS A 40 5.87 -4.33 4.75
N SER A 41 6.19 -3.04 4.84
CA SER A 41 7.56 -2.56 4.64
C SER A 41 8.54 -3.22 5.61
N LEU A 42 9.64 -3.73 5.06
CA LEU A 42 10.73 -4.27 5.86
C LEU A 42 11.47 -3.19 6.63
N GLU A 43 11.55 -1.97 6.11
CA GLU A 43 12.24 -0.85 6.76
C GLU A 43 11.43 -0.29 7.94
N VAL A 44 10.10 -0.20 7.81
CA VAL A 44 9.20 0.14 8.93
C VAL A 44 9.35 -0.90 10.04
N ARG A 45 9.30 -2.20 9.69
CA ARG A 45 9.47 -3.29 10.67
C ARG A 45 10.83 -3.29 11.34
N ALA A 46 11.88 -2.85 10.63
CA ALA A 46 13.22 -2.71 11.17
C ALA A 46 13.41 -1.41 11.99
N GLY A 47 12.41 -0.52 12.05
CA GLY A 47 12.50 0.78 12.72
C GLY A 47 13.44 1.77 12.03
N LYS A 48 13.73 1.58 10.73
CA LYS A 48 14.60 2.48 9.95
C LYS A 48 13.85 3.70 9.44
N ILE A 49 12.57 3.53 9.11
CA ILE A 49 11.65 4.59 8.68
C ILE A 49 10.40 4.52 9.57
N GLU A 50 9.71 5.65 9.68
CA GLU A 50 8.46 5.73 10.42
C GLU A 50 7.30 5.16 9.58
N TYR A 51 6.31 4.58 10.26
CA TYR A 51 5.08 4.13 9.64
C TYR A 51 4.28 5.35 9.13
N ASP A 52 3.83 5.31 7.88
CA ASP A 52 2.99 6.35 7.29
C ASP A 52 1.55 6.19 7.76
N ASP A 53 1.20 6.95 8.79
CA ASP A 53 -0.11 6.96 9.42
C ASP A 53 -1.22 7.56 8.54
N GLN A 54 -0.84 8.31 7.50
CA GLN A 54 -1.75 9.00 6.59
C GLN A 54 -1.79 8.38 5.19
N LEU A 55 -1.18 7.19 5.01
CA LEU A 55 -1.16 6.47 3.75
C LEU A 55 -2.58 6.20 3.22
N PHE A 56 -2.91 6.81 2.09
CA PHE A 56 -4.15 6.52 1.38
C PHE A 56 -3.93 5.40 0.36
N ASN A 57 -4.33 4.18 0.73
CA ASN A 57 -4.16 2.97 -0.08
C ASN A 57 -5.52 2.32 -0.41
N LEU A 58 -5.76 2.02 -1.70
CA LEU A 58 -6.96 1.36 -2.21
C LEU A 58 -6.79 -0.15 -2.41
N GLN A 59 -5.59 -0.68 -2.17
CA GLN A 59 -5.31 -2.10 -2.26
C GLN A 59 -6.19 -2.89 -1.29
N THR A 60 -6.93 -3.84 -1.84
CA THR A 60 -7.67 -4.81 -1.02
C THR A 60 -6.70 -5.83 -0.46
N LYS A 61 -6.72 -6.01 0.85
CA LYS A 61 -5.86 -6.96 1.56
C LYS A 61 -6.71 -8.03 2.24
N PHE A 62 -6.09 -9.13 2.65
CA PHE A 62 -6.79 -10.24 3.31
C PHE A 62 -6.62 -10.15 4.82
N LEU A 63 -7.71 -10.30 5.57
CA LEU A 63 -7.70 -10.44 7.01
C LEU A 63 -7.89 -11.91 7.38
N PHE A 64 -6.97 -12.45 8.17
CA PHE A 64 -7.06 -13.80 8.70
C PHE A 64 -7.55 -13.85 10.12
N THR A 65 -8.50 -14.75 10.34
CA THR A 65 -8.80 -15.23 11.68
C THR A 65 -7.78 -16.30 12.06
N ASN A 66 -6.87 -15.94 12.95
CA ASN A 66 -5.85 -16.84 13.46
C ASN A 66 -6.40 -17.79 14.53
N VAL A 67 -5.78 -18.95 14.71
CA VAL A 67 -6.11 -19.89 15.79
C VAL A 67 -5.76 -19.28 17.16
N LYS A 68 -4.70 -18.47 17.20
CA LYS A 68 -4.24 -17.73 18.37
C LYS A 68 -4.02 -16.27 18.01
N GLY A 69 -4.43 -15.36 18.90
CA GLY A 69 -4.26 -13.92 18.70
C GLY A 69 -5.42 -13.27 17.95
N THR A 70 -5.24 -12.00 17.60
CA THR A 70 -6.22 -11.20 16.87
C THR A 70 -6.12 -11.46 15.37
N GLU A 71 -7.04 -10.87 14.61
CA GLU A 71 -6.97 -10.90 13.16
C GLU A 71 -5.70 -10.22 12.64
N ARG A 72 -5.19 -10.74 11.53
CA ARG A 72 -3.97 -10.22 10.89
C ARG A 72 -4.20 -9.93 9.42
N GLU A 73 -3.73 -8.78 8.97
CA GLU A 73 -3.66 -8.43 7.56
C GLU A 73 -2.53 -9.17 6.85
N TRP A 74 -2.82 -9.71 5.67
CA TRP A 74 -1.92 -10.49 4.84
C TRP A 74 -2.22 -10.31 3.35
N TYR A 75 -1.25 -10.62 2.52
CA TYR A 75 -1.28 -10.35 1.08
C TYR A 75 -1.65 -11.57 0.21
N LEU A 76 -1.63 -12.78 0.76
CA LEU A 76 -2.01 -14.02 0.06
C LEU A 76 -3.03 -14.79 0.87
N PRO A 77 -4.16 -15.27 0.33
CA PRO A 77 -5.22 -15.95 1.08
C PRO A 77 -4.86 -17.40 1.47
N ILE A 78 -3.73 -17.58 2.16
CA ILE A 78 -3.26 -18.83 2.77
C ILE A 78 -3.10 -18.62 4.27
N ASN A 79 -3.74 -19.48 5.06
CA ASN A 79 -3.60 -19.45 6.51
C ASN A 79 -2.40 -20.33 6.91
N ILE A 80 -1.33 -19.72 7.42
CA ILE A 80 -0.11 -20.39 7.89
C ILE A 80 -0.14 -20.74 9.39
N ASP A 81 -1.17 -20.30 10.12
CA ASP A 81 -1.30 -20.51 11.57
C ASP A 81 -1.97 -21.85 11.91
N ILE A 82 -2.73 -22.43 10.97
CA ILE A 82 -3.35 -23.74 11.14
C ILE A 82 -2.36 -24.88 10.86
N ASP A 83 -1.52 -24.72 9.82
CA ASP A 83 -0.56 -25.74 9.38
C ASP A 83 0.69 -25.08 8.81
N GLN A 84 1.87 -25.65 9.10
CA GLN A 84 3.17 -25.15 8.65
C GLN A 84 3.42 -25.42 7.16
N LEU A 85 2.72 -26.39 6.57
CA LEU A 85 2.80 -26.70 5.14
C LEU A 85 1.49 -26.26 4.46
N PRO A 86 1.50 -25.25 3.56
CA PRO A 86 0.31 -24.81 2.87
C PRO A 86 -0.23 -25.95 1.99
N PHE A 87 -1.26 -26.63 2.49
CA PHE A 87 -1.83 -27.81 1.84
C PHE A 87 -2.91 -27.36 0.83
N ILE A 88 -2.54 -27.24 -0.46
CA ILE A 88 -3.46 -26.88 -1.55
C ILE A 88 -4.36 -28.09 -1.88
N ARG A 89 -5.40 -28.28 -1.07
CA ARG A 89 -6.52 -29.19 -1.38
C ARG A 89 -7.61 -28.43 -2.14
N PRO A 90 -8.36 -29.08 -3.06
CA PRO A 90 -9.62 -28.56 -3.52
C PRO A 90 -10.49 -28.20 -2.32
N ALA A 91 -11.04 -27.00 -2.30
CA ALA A 91 -11.85 -26.53 -1.17
C ALA A 91 -13.05 -27.47 -0.96
N ASN A 92 -13.30 -27.86 0.29
CA ASN A 92 -14.49 -28.62 0.68
C ASN A 92 -15.76 -27.74 0.74
N VAL A 93 -15.60 -26.44 0.54
CA VAL A 93 -16.67 -25.44 0.44
C VAL A 93 -16.66 -24.80 -0.94
N PRO A 94 -17.80 -24.31 -1.45
CA PRO A 94 -17.88 -23.68 -2.76
C PRO A 94 -17.24 -22.27 -2.72
N THR A 95 -15.91 -22.21 -2.74
CA THR A 95 -15.14 -20.94 -2.76
C THR A 95 -15.42 -20.09 -3.99
N THR A 96 -15.90 -20.70 -5.08
CA THR A 96 -16.38 -19.96 -6.26
C THR A 96 -17.61 -19.11 -5.98
N ILE A 97 -18.45 -19.51 -5.01
CA ILE A 97 -19.62 -18.75 -4.57
C ILE A 97 -19.23 -17.76 -3.47
N LEU A 98 -18.38 -18.19 -2.53
CA LEU A 98 -17.95 -17.36 -1.39
C LEU A 98 -16.91 -16.30 -1.77
N ASN A 99 -16.22 -16.47 -2.89
CA ASN A 99 -15.14 -15.61 -3.39
C ASN A 99 -13.92 -15.47 -2.44
N HIS A 100 -13.86 -16.28 -1.39
CA HIS A 100 -12.74 -16.38 -0.45
C HIS A 100 -12.77 -17.76 0.25
N ALA A 101 -11.65 -18.18 0.86
CA ALA A 101 -11.60 -19.40 1.66
C ALA A 101 -12.14 -19.15 3.10
N PRO A 102 -12.57 -20.21 3.82
CA PRO A 102 -12.98 -20.09 5.23
C PRO A 102 -11.91 -19.39 6.08
N PHE A 103 -12.32 -18.59 7.07
CA PHE A 103 -11.43 -17.83 7.98
C PHE A 103 -10.60 -16.72 7.33
N ILE A 104 -10.86 -16.43 6.06
CA ILE A 104 -10.26 -15.32 5.33
C ILE A 104 -11.37 -14.32 5.01
N ARG A 105 -11.10 -13.03 5.21
CA ARG A 105 -11.99 -11.96 4.77
C ARG A 105 -11.23 -11.00 3.89
N MET A 106 -11.90 -10.44 2.88
CA MET A 106 -11.34 -9.36 2.08
C MET A 106 -11.65 -8.03 2.77
N GLU A 107 -10.60 -7.27 3.05
CA GLU A 107 -10.73 -5.88 3.47
C GLU A 107 -10.82 -4.99 2.22
N GLY A 108 -12.04 -4.81 1.73
CA GLY A 108 -12.31 -4.01 0.54
C GLY A 108 -11.98 -2.54 0.76
N ARG A 109 -10.81 -2.11 0.26
CA ARG A 109 -10.37 -0.70 0.28
C ARG A 109 -10.63 0.05 -1.02
N SER A 110 -11.18 -0.64 -2.02
CA SER A 110 -11.49 -0.05 -3.32
C SER A 110 -12.61 1.00 -3.27
N ILE A 111 -12.72 1.77 -4.35
CA ILE A 111 -13.80 2.73 -4.57
C ILE A 111 -14.92 1.99 -5.34
N PRO A 112 -16.17 1.99 -4.84
CA PRO A 112 -17.27 1.36 -5.56
C PRO A 112 -17.60 2.12 -6.86
N PRO A 113 -18.31 1.50 -7.83
CA PRO A 113 -18.73 2.17 -9.05
C PRO A 113 -19.49 3.47 -8.75
N LEU A 114 -19.12 4.57 -9.43
CA LEU A 114 -19.65 5.92 -9.21
C LEU A 114 -19.43 6.49 -7.79
N GLY A 115 -18.65 5.80 -6.96
CA GLY A 115 -18.25 6.27 -5.65
C GLY A 115 -17.07 7.23 -5.71
N PHE A 116 -16.82 7.90 -4.59
CA PHE A 116 -15.63 8.71 -4.37
C PHE A 116 -15.11 8.49 -2.95
N ARG A 117 -13.82 8.77 -2.75
CA ARG A 117 -13.19 8.80 -1.43
C ARG A 117 -12.34 10.06 -1.35
N ASN A 118 -12.38 10.74 -0.21
CA ASN A 118 -11.55 11.90 0.06
C ASN A 118 -10.40 11.47 0.98
N ALA A 119 -9.17 11.71 0.56
CA ALA A 119 -8.00 11.58 1.42
C ALA A 119 -7.80 12.91 2.17
N SER A 120 -7.57 12.85 3.47
CA SER A 120 -7.32 14.01 4.32
C SER A 120 -5.94 13.88 4.93
N TYR A 121 -5.16 14.96 4.87
CA TYR A 121 -3.78 15.01 5.31
C TYR A 121 -3.59 16.16 6.29
N THR A 122 -2.77 15.92 7.29
CA THR A 122 -2.31 16.86 8.30
C THR A 122 -0.81 17.00 8.13
N VAL A 123 -0.39 18.19 7.72
CA VAL A 123 1.03 18.52 7.57
C VAL A 123 1.50 19.17 8.88
N PRO A 124 2.61 18.71 9.49
CA PRO A 124 3.12 19.30 10.71
C PRO A 124 3.57 20.75 10.48
N ALA A 125 3.30 21.62 11.44
CA ALA A 125 3.68 23.04 11.36
C ALA A 125 5.20 23.22 11.21
N ASP A 126 5.99 22.30 11.78
CA ASP A 126 7.45 22.30 11.70
C ASP A 126 7.99 22.12 10.27
N ALA A 127 7.18 21.54 9.36
CA ALA A 127 7.51 21.45 7.94
C ALA A 127 7.23 22.77 7.17
N MET A 128 6.43 23.67 7.74
CA MET A 128 5.93 24.90 7.12
C MET A 128 6.52 26.17 7.79
N THR A 129 7.83 26.17 8.07
CA THR A 129 8.50 27.29 8.75
C THR A 129 9.07 28.36 7.82
N GLU A 130 9.36 28.00 6.56
CA GLU A 130 9.90 28.94 5.57
C GLU A 130 8.78 29.83 5.05
N LYS A 131 9.05 31.11 4.82
CA LYS A 131 8.06 32.01 4.21
C LYS A 131 8.17 31.94 2.70
N GLY A 132 7.04 31.90 2.02
CA GLY A 132 6.96 31.93 0.56
C GLY A 132 6.00 30.91 -0.02
N THR A 133 6.17 30.64 -1.31
CA THR A 133 5.31 29.74 -2.08
C THR A 133 5.73 28.29 -1.90
N TYR A 134 4.87 27.51 -1.27
CA TYR A 134 4.98 26.06 -1.20
C TYR A 134 4.28 25.41 -2.38
N GLN A 135 4.77 24.25 -2.79
CA GLN A 135 4.17 23.43 -3.82
C GLN A 135 3.72 22.08 -3.24
N MET A 136 2.45 21.75 -3.40
CA MET A 136 1.91 20.43 -3.09
C MET A 136 1.80 19.62 -4.39
N ALA A 137 2.66 18.63 -4.55
CA ALA A 137 2.63 17.69 -5.66
C ALA A 137 1.77 16.48 -5.27
N VAL A 138 0.75 16.20 -6.06
CA VAL A 138 -0.17 15.07 -5.87
C VAL A 138 -0.09 14.17 -7.08
N ARG A 139 0.01 12.86 -6.85
CA ARG A 139 -0.08 11.85 -7.91
C ARG A 139 -0.74 10.58 -7.39
N LEU A 140 -1.62 10.00 -8.21
CA LEU A 140 -2.18 8.69 -7.96
C LEU A 140 -1.25 7.64 -8.59
N ARG A 141 -0.68 6.77 -7.78
CA ARG A 141 0.28 5.76 -8.24
C ARG A 141 -0.39 4.41 -8.40
N SER A 142 0.08 3.63 -9.36
CA SER A 142 -0.36 2.26 -9.54
C SER A 142 0.79 1.33 -9.84
N ARG A 143 0.71 0.13 -9.28
CA ARG A 143 1.62 -0.97 -9.53
C ARG A 143 0.86 -2.29 -9.62
N ALA A 144 1.32 -3.17 -10.50
CA ALA A 144 0.65 -4.45 -10.76
C ALA A 144 0.71 -5.38 -9.55
N GLU A 145 1.86 -5.47 -8.90
CA GLU A 145 2.10 -6.35 -7.75
C GLU A 145 2.96 -5.64 -6.69
N PRO A 146 2.68 -5.87 -5.39
CA PRO A 146 3.55 -5.36 -4.32
C PRO A 146 4.94 -5.99 -4.31
N ILE A 147 5.97 -5.24 -3.89
CA ILE A 147 7.34 -5.77 -3.83
C ILE A 147 7.50 -6.81 -2.72
N TYR A 148 6.90 -6.60 -1.55
CA TYR A 148 6.84 -7.62 -0.51
C TYR A 148 6.25 -8.95 -1.00
N PHE A 149 5.30 -8.93 -1.94
CA PHE A 149 4.73 -10.14 -2.52
C PHE A 149 5.68 -10.80 -3.51
N MET A 150 6.33 -10.01 -4.38
CA MET A 150 7.36 -10.51 -5.30
C MET A 150 8.47 -11.24 -4.55
N ARG A 151 8.93 -10.67 -3.43
CA ARG A 151 9.93 -11.30 -2.55
C ARG A 151 9.45 -12.62 -1.96
N PHE A 152 8.19 -12.64 -1.53
CA PHE A 152 7.60 -13.86 -0.96
C PHE A 152 7.59 -15.01 -1.98
N VAL A 153 7.33 -14.73 -3.26
CA VAL A 153 7.35 -15.73 -4.34
C VAL A 153 8.73 -15.95 -4.94
N GLU A 154 9.80 -15.49 -4.28
CA GLU A 154 11.19 -15.64 -4.71
C GLU A 154 11.47 -15.01 -6.09
N ALA A 155 10.83 -13.87 -6.40
CA ALA A 155 11.16 -13.10 -7.59
C ALA A 155 12.62 -12.64 -7.58
N THR A 156 13.23 -12.51 -8.76
CA THR A 156 14.62 -12.04 -8.84
C THR A 156 14.70 -10.53 -8.61
N PRO A 157 15.86 -10.00 -8.19
CA PRO A 157 16.05 -8.56 -8.03
C PRO A 157 15.71 -7.76 -9.31
N GLU A 158 16.01 -8.31 -10.49
CA GLU A 158 15.69 -7.68 -11.77
C GLU A 158 14.17 -7.59 -12.01
N MET A 159 13.41 -8.57 -11.52
CA MET A 159 11.95 -8.54 -11.57
C MET A 159 11.39 -7.47 -10.63
N GLU A 160 11.93 -7.35 -9.41
CA GLU A 160 11.54 -6.29 -8.46
C GLU A 160 11.86 -4.89 -9.03
N GLU A 161 13.05 -4.71 -9.61
CA GLU A 161 13.46 -3.47 -10.25
C GLU A 161 12.57 -3.13 -11.44
N ALA A 162 12.29 -4.11 -12.31
CA ALA A 162 11.38 -3.94 -13.44
C ALA A 162 10.00 -3.49 -12.97
N MET A 163 9.45 -4.14 -11.93
CA MET A 163 8.16 -3.78 -11.35
C MET A 163 8.14 -2.35 -10.80
N ASN A 164 9.19 -1.93 -10.08
CA ASN A 164 9.32 -0.56 -9.58
C ASN A 164 9.46 0.47 -10.70
N SER A 165 10.18 0.14 -11.77
CA SER A 165 10.35 1.03 -12.94
C SER A 165 9.07 1.22 -13.75
N TRP A 166 8.16 0.24 -13.69
CA TRP A 166 6.87 0.25 -14.39
C TRP A 166 5.72 0.84 -13.57
N MET A 167 6.03 1.47 -12.43
CA MET A 167 5.03 2.21 -11.66
C MET A 167 4.45 3.35 -12.52
N LEU A 168 3.12 3.42 -12.56
CA LEU A 168 2.39 4.41 -13.33
C LEU A 168 1.92 5.53 -12.41
N ASP A 169 2.17 6.78 -12.80
CA ASP A 169 1.62 7.97 -12.17
C ASP A 169 0.42 8.46 -12.99
N PHE A 170 -0.73 8.62 -12.33
CA PHE A 170 -1.99 9.11 -12.89
C PHE A 170 -2.44 10.37 -12.17
N HIS A 171 -3.23 11.21 -12.86
CA HIS A 171 -3.82 12.43 -12.31
C HIS A 171 -2.78 13.26 -11.52
N SER A 172 -1.58 13.42 -12.10
CA SER A 172 -0.52 14.20 -11.47
C SER A 172 -0.81 15.68 -11.64
N TYR A 173 -0.80 16.42 -10.54
CA TYR A 173 -0.94 17.86 -10.53
C TYR A 173 -0.20 18.47 -9.35
N THR A 174 0.13 19.75 -9.48
CA THR A 174 0.76 20.54 -8.44
C THR A 174 -0.12 21.73 -8.09
N VAL A 175 -0.29 21.99 -6.80
CA VAL A 175 -1.01 23.16 -6.29
C VAL A 175 -0.01 24.03 -5.53
N GLU A 176 -0.02 25.32 -5.81
CA GLU A 176 0.81 26.29 -5.11
C GLU A 176 -0.01 27.01 -4.03
N PHE A 177 0.60 27.28 -2.89
CA PHE A 177 0.00 28.07 -1.83
C PHE A 177 1.07 28.86 -1.07
N GLU A 178 0.69 30.03 -0.56
CA GLU A 178 1.60 30.95 0.10
C GLU A 178 1.50 30.81 1.63
N VAL A 179 2.65 30.71 2.29
CA VAL A 179 2.77 30.72 3.75
C VAL A 179 3.47 32.02 4.15
N ASN A 180 2.74 32.85 4.91
CA ASN A 180 3.13 34.20 5.34
C ASN A 180 3.83 34.26 6.70
#